data_AF-A0A6V7KPG5-F1
#
_entry.id   AF-A0A6V7KPG5-F1
#
_cell.length_a   1.000
_cell.length_b   1.000
_cell.length_c   1.000
_cell.angle_alpha   90.00
_cell.angle_beta   90.00
_cell.angle_gamma   90.00
#
_symmetry.space_group_name_H-M   'P 1'
#
loop_
_entity.id
_entity.type
_entity.pdbx_description
1 polymer ?
#
loop_
_entity_poly.entity_id
_entity_poly.type
_entity_poly.pdbx_seq_one_letter_code
_entity_poly.pdbx_strand_id
1 'polypeptide(L)' 'YAEYGTVLEIRDRVLLKDGCSILSTVGGRRFRVLSGGERDGYDTAEVELLRDSHVADEHLPSLHELHYK' A
#
# COMPACT_ATOMS: atom_id res chain seq x y z
N TYR A 1 1.75 -11.02 11.71
CA TYR A 1 2.02 -9.97 10.71
C TYR A 1 1.06 -10.11 9.54
N ALA A 2 0.71 -9.01 8.88
CA ALA A 2 -0.13 -9.03 7.68
C ALA A 2 0.68 -9.50 6.46
N GLU A 3 0.05 -10.25 5.55
CA GLU A 3 0.70 -10.73 4.31
C GLU A 3 0.80 -9.66 3.22
N TYR A 4 0.03 -8.57 3.34
CA TYR A 4 -0.05 -7.50 2.36
C TYR A 4 -0.05 -6.14 3.05
N GLY A 5 0.41 -5.12 2.34
CA GLY A 5 0.46 -3.75 2.83
C GLY A 5 0.45 -2.70 1.74
N THR A 6 0.52 -1.43 2.15
CA THR A 6 0.58 -0.25 1.27
C THR A 6 1.75 0.63 1.67
N VAL A 7 2.59 1.01 0.69
CA VAL A 7 3.62 2.03 0.86
C VAL A 7 2.94 3.39 1.02
N LEU A 8 3.25 4.09 2.09
CA LEU A 8 2.75 5.43 2.37
C LEU A 8 3.85 6.47 2.09
N GLU A 9 3.51 7.50 1.33
CA GLU A 9 4.36 8.68 1.14
C GLU A 9 3.95 9.76 2.15
N ILE A 10 4.90 10.23 2.96
CA ILE A 10 4.67 11.31 3.92
C ILE A 10 4.58 12.64 3.17
N ARG A 11 3.46 13.35 3.33
CA ARG A 11 3.21 14.66 2.73
C ARG A 11 3.55 15.81 3.67
N ASP A 12 3.19 15.66 4.94
CA ASP A 12 3.39 16.69 5.94
C ASP A 12 3.47 16.08 7.35
N ARG A 13 4.03 16.86 8.28
CA ARG A 13 4.19 16.51 9.69
C ARG A 13 3.78 17.68 10.59
N VAL A 14 2.91 17.40 11.55
CA VAL A 14 2.63 18.30 12.68
C VAL A 14 3.22 17.73 13.96
N LEU A 15 4.18 18.44 14.57
CA LEU A 15 4.75 18.09 15.87
C LEU A 15 3.90 18.69 17.01
N LEU A 16 3.44 17.83 17.91
CA LEU A 16 2.71 18.20 19.11
C LEU A 16 3.68 18.54 20.26
N LYS A 17 3.18 19.23 21.28
CA LYS A 17 3.98 19.73 22.40
C LYS A 17 4.55 18.63 23.30
N ASP A 18 3.96 17.44 23.27
CA ASP A 18 4.40 16.24 23.99
C ASP A 18 5.45 15.43 23.21
N GLY A 19 5.84 15.88 22.01
CA GLY A 19 6.79 15.19 21.14
C GLY A 19 6.15 14.21 20.14
N CYS A 20 4.84 13.96 20.22
CA CYS A 20 4.13 13.15 19.24
C CYS A 20 4.05 13.87 17.89
N SER A 21 4.01 13.11 16.79
CA SER A 21 3.87 13.68 15.44
C SER A 21 2.62 13.12 14.75
N ILE A 22 1.80 14.01 14.18
CA ILE A 22 0.73 13.64 13.26
C ILE A 22 1.33 13.68 11.85
N LEU A 23 1.23 12.58 11.11
CA LEU A 23 1.71 12.48 9.74
C LEU A 23 0.53 12.46 8.78
N SER A 24 0.56 13.35 7.80
CA SER A 24 -0.33 13.27 6.64
C SER A 24 0.34 12.42 5.58
N THR A 25 -0.33 11.38 5.09
CA THR A 25 0.26 10.45 4.11
C THR A 25 -0.66 10.20 2.93
N VAL A 26 -0.07 9.79 1.80
CA VAL A 26 -0.80 9.30 0.62
C VAL A 26 -0.37 7.87 0.34
N GLY A 27 -1.34 6.98 0.15
CA GLY A 27 -1.08 5.59 -0.26
C GLY A 27 -0.58 5.55 -1.70
N GLY A 28 0.60 4.96 -1.91
CA GLY A 28 1.26 4.88 -3.22
C GLY A 28 1.11 3.52 -3.89
N ARG A 29 1.73 2.48 -3.32
CA ARG A 29 1.82 1.15 -3.96
C ARG A 29 1.46 0.03 -2.99
N ARG A 30 0.73 -0.97 -3.47
CA ARG A 30 0.43 -2.20 -2.72
C ARG A 30 1.61 -3.17 -2.82
N PHE A 31 1.80 -3.98 -1.78
CA PHE A 31 2.84 -4.99 -1.77
C PHE A 31 2.40 -6.26 -1.04
N ARG A 32 3.05 -7.37 -1.35
CA ARG A 32 3.00 -8.65 -0.61
C ARG A 32 4.29 -8.81 0.18
N VAL A 33 4.20 -9.29 1.41
CA VAL A 33 5.35 -9.61 2.26
C VAL A 33 5.91 -10.98 1.85
N LEU A 34 7.21 -11.04 1.57
CA LEU A 34 7.94 -12.26 1.26
C LEU A 34 8.58 -12.86 2.52
N SER A 35 9.19 -12.01 3.33
CA SER A 35 9.80 -12.38 4.61
C SER A 35 9.72 -11.20 5.59
N GLY A 36 9.69 -11.51 6.89
CA GLY A 36 9.67 -10.51 7.97
C GLY A 36 10.91 -10.62 8.85
N GLY A 37 11.24 -9.54 9.53
CA GLY A 37 12.33 -9.48 10.51
C GLY A 37 12.23 -8.23 11.37
N GLU A 38 13.26 -7.99 12.17
CA GLU A 38 13.36 -6.82 13.05
C GLU A 38 14.73 -6.17 12.86
N ARG A 39 14.77 -4.83 12.92
CA ARG A 39 16.01 -4.07 12.99
C ARG A 39 15.82 -2.87 13.92
N ASP A 40 16.65 -2.78 14.95
CA ASP A 40 16.65 -1.68 15.92
C ASP A 40 15.27 -1.46 16.59
N GLY A 41 14.53 -2.55 16.84
CA GLY A 41 13.18 -2.51 17.40
C GLY A 41 12.08 -2.11 16.41
N TYR A 42 12.40 -1.95 15.12
CA TYR A 42 11.43 -1.73 14.06
C TYR A 42 11.19 -3.00 13.26
N ASP A 43 9.92 -3.25 12.92
CA ASP A 43 9.54 -4.30 12.00
C ASP A 43 10.08 -4.01 10.60
N THR A 44 10.72 -5.00 9.99
CA THR A 44 11.23 -4.95 8.61
C THR A 44 10.64 -6.08 7.80
N ALA A 45 10.52 -5.87 6.49
CA ALA A 45 10.01 -6.88 5.59
C ALA A 45 10.69 -6.78 4.23
N GLU A 46 10.98 -7.93 3.63
CA GLU A 46 11.24 -8.03 2.21
C GLU A 46 9.88 -8.13 1.50
N VAL A 47 9.67 -7.32 0.46
CA VAL A 47 8.35 -7.15 -0.16
C VAL A 47 8.42 -7.19 -1.68
N GLU A 48 7.35 -7.71 -2.29
CA GLU A 48 7.11 -7.65 -3.72
C GLU A 48 6.01 -6.64 -4.02
N LEU A 49 6.24 -5.72 -4.97
CA LEU A 49 5.25 -4.74 -5.38
C LEU A 49 4.16 -5.40 -6.23
N LEU A 50 2.91 -5.23 -5.80
CA LEU A 50 1.74 -5.67 -6.56
C LEU A 50 1.48 -4.69 -7.71
N ARG A 51 1.22 -5.25 -8.89
CA ARG A 51 0.78 -4.52 -10.08
C ARG A 51 -0.52 -5.15 -10.58
N ASP A 52 -1.44 -4.30 -10.99
CA ASP A 52 -2.65 -4.79 -11.65
C ASP A 52 -2.30 -5.40 -13.00
N SER A 53 -2.89 -6.55 -13.29
CA SER A 53 -2.83 -7.17 -14.60
C SER A 53 -3.80 -6.48 -15.54
N HIS A 54 -3.37 -6.19 -16.78
CA HIS A 54 -4.28 -5.70 -17.79
C HIS A 54 -5.36 -6.74 -18.05
N VAL A 55 -6.60 -6.28 -18.23
CA VAL A 55 -7.70 -7.17 -18.58
C VAL A 55 -7.61 -7.52 -20.05
N ALA A 56 -7.76 -8.80 -20.40
CA ALA A 56 -7.80 -9.21 -21.81
C ALA A 56 -9.02 -8.58 -22.51
N ASP A 57 -8.87 -8.22 -23.78
CA ASP A 57 -9.91 -7.49 -24.54
C ASP A 57 -11.25 -8.21 -24.57
N GLU A 58 -11.23 -9.54 -24.60
CA GLU A 58 -12.42 -10.41 -24.56
C GLU A 58 -13.25 -10.26 -23.27
N HIS A 59 -12.63 -9.84 -22.17
CA HIS A 59 -13.28 -9.63 -20.87
C HIS A 59 -13.66 -8.15 -20.62
N LEU A 60 -13.29 -7.22 -21.50
CA LEU A 60 -13.66 -5.81 -21.36
C LEU A 60 -15.18 -5.56 -21.43
N PRO A 61 -15.96 -6.21 -22.33
CA PRO A 61 -17.40 -5.95 -22.43
C PRO A 61 -18.14 -6.26 -21.12
N SER A 62 -17.81 -7.37 -20.46
CA SER A 62 -18.46 -7.77 -19.20
C SER A 62 -18.09 -6.85 -18.03
N LEU A 63 -16.85 -6.35 -17.98
CA LEU A 63 -16.44 -5.33 -17.02
C LEU A 63 -17.18 -4.01 -17.22
N HIS A 64 -17.35 -3.59 -18.47
CA HIS A 64 -18.12 -2.39 -18.79
C HIS A 64 -19.57 -2.52 -18.31
N GLU A 65 -20.22 -3.65 -18.57
CA GLU A 65 -21.59 -3.89 -18.07
C GLU A 65 -21.70 -3.82 -16.54
N LEU A 66 -20.68 -4.28 -15.80
CA LEU A 66 -20.66 -4.24 -14.34
C LEU A 66 -20.47 -2.82 -13.78
N HIS A 67 -19.71 -1.97 -14.47
CA HIS A 67 -19.40 -0.60 -14.05
C HIS A 67 -20.47 0.43 -14.46
N TYR A 68 -21.14 0.21 -15.59
CA TYR A 68 -22.10 1.17 -16.16
C TYR A 68 -23.57 0.84 -15.85
N LYS A 69 -23.84 -0.08 -14.91
CA LYS A 69 -25.15 -0.26 -14.26
C LYS A 69 -25.29 0.67 -13.07
#